data_AF-A0A967SLB0-F1
#
_entry.id   AF-A0A967SLB0-F1
#
_cell.length_a   1.000
_cell.length_b   1.000
_cell.length_c   1.000
_cell.angle_alpha   90.00
_cell.angle_beta   90.00
_cell.angle_gamma   90.00
#
_symmetry.space_group_name_H-M   'P 1'
#
loop_
_entity.id
_entity.type
_entity.pdbx_description
1 polymer ?
#
loop_
_entity_poly.entity_id
_entity_poly.type
_entity_poly.pdbx_seq_one_letter_code
_entity_poly.pdbx_strand_id
1 'polypeptide(L)'
;MTVGGSEGDRWRRRRSRATGARILVILAGIALLSAVARLQVYGADRFEARARDNRLRPVRTDAPRGTIFDRAGRVLAHDVPAHDIVLLPAPEDSILARLGRLAPVLGLDPLRVQRIIERRRRDPGQLLTVIRNASDLDVARL
;
A
#
# COMPACT_ATOMS: atom_id res chain seq x y z
N MET A 1 -64.33 -29.40 29.32
CA MET A 1 -63.01 -30.04 29.51
C MET A 1 -62.57 -30.59 28.14
N THR A 2 -62.06 -29.79 27.22
CA THR A 2 -60.71 -29.18 27.09
C THR A 2 -59.62 -30.17 26.66
N VAL A 3 -59.04 -29.85 25.49
CA VAL A 3 -57.67 -30.10 25.01
C VAL A 3 -57.37 -31.48 24.42
N GLY A 4 -57.58 -31.63 23.10
CA GLY A 4 -57.03 -32.76 22.33
C GLY A 4 -56.61 -32.45 20.88
N GLY A 5 -57.03 -31.32 20.31
CA GLY A 5 -56.78 -31.00 18.90
C GLY A 5 -55.60 -30.08 18.59
N SER A 6 -54.93 -29.50 19.59
CA SER A 6 -54.01 -28.37 19.36
C SER A 6 -52.53 -28.76 19.20
N GLU A 7 -52.13 -30.00 19.48
CA GLU A 7 -50.72 -30.44 19.41
C GLU A 7 -50.27 -30.85 18.02
N GLY A 8 -51.05 -31.69 17.31
CA GLY A 8 -50.70 -32.22 15.98
C GLY A 8 -50.49 -31.12 14.92
N ASP A 9 -51.29 -30.06 15.00
CA ASP A 9 -51.19 -28.90 14.11
C ASP A 9 -49.94 -28.06 14.33
N ARG A 10 -49.46 -27.94 15.59
CA ARG A 10 -48.23 -27.18 15.90
C ARG A 10 -47.01 -27.86 15.29
N TRP A 11 -46.97 -29.20 15.26
CA TRP A 11 -45.90 -29.97 14.63
C TRP A 11 -45.89 -29.81 13.09
N ARG A 12 -47.06 -29.79 12.45
CA ARG A 12 -47.18 -29.56 10.99
C ARG A 12 -46.79 -28.13 10.62
N ARG A 13 -47.25 -27.12 11.36
CA ARG A 13 -46.90 -25.70 11.16
C ARG A 13 -45.41 -25.40 11.43
N ARG A 14 -44.79 -26.04 12.42
CA ARG A 14 -43.35 -25.90 12.69
C ARG A 14 -42.49 -26.54 11.58
N ARG A 15 -42.88 -27.72 11.08
CA ARG A 15 -42.19 -28.39 9.96
C ARG A 15 -42.31 -27.61 8.65
N SER A 16 -43.49 -27.07 8.32
CA SER A 16 -43.65 -26.26 7.09
C SER A 16 -42.85 -24.96 7.12
N ARG A 17 -42.77 -24.28 8.28
CA ARG A 17 -41.92 -23.10 8.47
C ARG A 17 -40.43 -23.41 8.37
N ALA A 18 -40.00 -24.55 8.90
CA ALA A 18 -38.61 -25.00 8.79
C ALA A 18 -38.22 -25.32 7.33
N THR A 19 -39.13 -25.94 6.56
CA THR A 19 -38.91 -26.18 5.13
C THR A 19 -38.85 -24.87 4.34
N GLY A 20 -39.76 -23.93 4.61
CA GLY A 20 -39.74 -22.60 3.99
C GLY A 20 -38.45 -21.83 4.27
N ALA A 21 -37.98 -21.84 5.53
CA ALA A 21 -36.71 -21.22 5.91
C ALA A 21 -35.51 -21.86 5.19
N ARG A 22 -35.47 -23.19 5.05
CA ARG A 22 -34.42 -23.90 4.31
C ARG A 22 -34.39 -23.51 2.83
N ILE A 23 -35.55 -23.46 2.19
CA ILE A 23 -35.66 -23.04 0.78
C ILE A 23 -35.14 -21.61 0.61
N LEU A 24 -35.53 -20.71 1.52
CA LEU A 24 -35.09 -19.31 1.48
C LEU A 24 -33.56 -19.18 1.65
N VAL A 25 -32.96 -19.94 2.57
CA VAL A 25 -31.50 -19.96 2.76
C VAL A 25 -30.79 -20.48 1.50
N ILE A 26 -31.31 -21.55 0.88
CA ILE A 26 -30.72 -22.10 -0.36
C ILE A 26 -30.81 -21.08 -1.49
N LEU A 27 -31.95 -20.41 -1.67
CA LEU A 27 -32.13 -19.38 -2.69
C LEU A 27 -31.19 -18.18 -2.46
N ALA A 28 -31.06 -17.73 -1.20
CA ALA A 28 -30.10 -16.68 -0.85
C ALA A 28 -28.65 -17.11 -1.15
N GLY A 29 -28.29 -18.36 -0.86
CA GLY A 29 -26.98 -18.92 -1.19
C GLY A 29 -26.70 -18.94 -2.70
N ILE A 30 -27.67 -19.38 -3.51
CA ILE A 30 -27.56 -19.37 -4.98
C ILE A 30 -27.41 -17.94 -5.51
N ALA A 31 -28.17 -16.98 -4.98
CA ALA A 31 -28.07 -15.57 -5.37
C ALA A 31 -26.68 -14.99 -5.07
N LEU A 32 -26.13 -15.29 -3.88
CA LEU A 32 -24.77 -14.85 -3.50
C LEU A 32 -23.71 -15.49 -4.40
N LEU A 33 -23.78 -16.80 -4.66
CA LEU A 33 -22.84 -17.48 -5.56
C LEU A 33 -22.89 -16.90 -6.98
N SER A 34 -24.09 -16.58 -7.47
CA SER A 34 -24.29 -15.95 -8.78
C SER A 34 -23.68 -14.55 -8.83
N ALA A 35 -23.80 -13.77 -7.75
CA ALA A 35 -23.18 -12.44 -7.66
C ALA A 35 -21.64 -12.52 -7.65
N VAL A 36 -21.06 -13.49 -6.92
CA VAL A 36 -19.61 -13.75 -6.92
C VAL A 36 -19.13 -14.20 -8.29
N ALA A 37 -19.83 -15.17 -8.91
CA ALA A 37 -19.51 -15.62 -10.26
C ALA A 37 -19.59 -14.48 -11.28
N ARG A 38 -20.57 -13.56 -11.14
CA ARG A 38 -20.65 -12.38 -11.99
C ARG A 38 -19.41 -11.48 -11.86
N LEU A 39 -18.94 -11.26 -10.63
CA LEU A 39 -17.77 -10.43 -10.38
C LEU A 39 -16.49 -11.10 -10.88
N GLN A 40 -16.36 -12.41 -10.70
CA GLN A 40 -15.17 -13.16 -11.07
C GLN A 40 -15.10 -13.48 -12.57
N VAL A 41 -16.20 -13.79 -13.23
CA VAL A 41 -16.21 -14.22 -14.64
C VAL A 41 -16.36 -13.03 -15.60
N TYR A 42 -17.34 -12.14 -15.35
CA TYR A 42 -17.56 -10.98 -16.22
C TYR A 42 -16.77 -9.73 -15.80
N GLY A 43 -16.30 -9.69 -14.56
CA GLY A 43 -15.54 -8.56 -14.01
C GLY A 43 -14.02 -8.74 -14.10
N ALA A 44 -13.51 -9.97 -14.23
CA ALA A 44 -12.07 -10.26 -14.16
C ALA A 44 -11.24 -9.37 -15.08
N ASP A 45 -11.54 -9.35 -16.38
CA ASP A 45 -10.77 -8.58 -17.36
C ASP A 45 -10.76 -7.08 -17.06
N ARG A 46 -11.89 -6.55 -16.57
CA ARG A 46 -12.03 -5.13 -16.23
C ARG A 46 -11.26 -4.76 -14.96
N PHE A 47 -11.26 -5.61 -13.95
CA PHE A 47 -10.49 -5.39 -12.72
C PHE A 47 -9.00 -5.63 -12.94
N GLU A 48 -8.64 -6.58 -13.80
CA GLU A 48 -7.25 -6.81 -14.19
C GLU A 48 -6.68 -5.62 -14.97
N ALA A 49 -7.42 -5.08 -15.96
CA ALA A 49 -7.01 -3.88 -16.69
C ALA A 49 -6.81 -2.68 -15.75
N ARG A 50 -7.74 -2.44 -14.81
CA ARG A 50 -7.61 -1.36 -13.81
C ARG A 50 -6.45 -1.58 -12.84
N ALA A 51 -6.17 -2.83 -12.46
CA ALA A 51 -5.03 -3.16 -11.61
C ALA A 51 -3.70 -2.96 -12.34
N ARG A 52 -3.64 -3.28 -13.64
CA ARG A 52 -2.47 -3.02 -14.50
C ARG A 52 -2.21 -1.53 -14.63
N ASP A 53 -3.23 -0.72 -14.88
CA ASP A 53 -3.09 0.75 -14.96
C ASP A 53 -2.61 1.36 -13.64
N ASN A 54 -3.11 0.87 -12.50
CA ASN A 54 -2.61 1.29 -11.18
C ASN A 54 -1.13 0.92 -10.93
N ARG A 55 -0.59 -0.06 -11.66
CA ARG A 55 0.81 -0.49 -11.53
C ARG A 55 1.76 0.23 -12.48
N LEU A 56 1.26 0.75 -13.60
CA LEU A 56 2.05 1.38 -14.64
C LEU A 56 1.97 2.91 -14.49
N ARG A 57 2.86 3.46 -13.65
CA ARG A 57 3.06 4.92 -13.61
C ARG A 57 4.21 5.28 -14.56
N PRO A 58 3.95 5.97 -15.69
CA PRO A 58 5.02 6.37 -16.58
C PRO A 58 5.93 7.36 -15.83
N VAL A 59 7.20 7.01 -15.69
CA VAL A 59 8.23 7.90 -15.17
C VAL A 59 8.81 8.63 -16.38
N ARG A 60 8.52 9.92 -16.51
CA ARG A 60 9.21 10.76 -17.50
C ARG A 60 10.60 11.04 -16.96
N THR A 61 11.61 10.62 -17.69
CA THR A 61 13.00 11.03 -17.44
C THR A 61 13.24 12.33 -18.20
N ASP A 62 13.55 13.40 -17.48
CA ASP A 62 13.94 14.65 -18.11
C ASP A 62 15.28 14.45 -18.84
N ALA A 63 15.42 15.07 -20.01
CA ALA A 63 16.70 15.06 -20.72
C ALA A 63 17.72 15.87 -19.91
N PRO A 64 18.97 15.38 -19.75
CA PRO A 64 20.01 16.14 -19.07
C PRO A 64 20.28 17.44 -19.83
N ARG A 65 20.56 18.52 -19.10
CA ARG A 65 20.94 19.79 -19.72
C ARG A 65 22.32 19.66 -20.35
N GLY A 66 22.52 20.35 -21.46
CA GLY A 66 23.83 20.45 -22.10
C GLY A 66 24.83 21.19 -21.21
N THR A 67 26.10 20.80 -21.31
CA THR A 67 27.21 21.51 -20.67
C THR A 67 27.41 22.88 -21.32
N ILE A 68 27.50 23.92 -20.51
CA ILE A 68 27.77 25.29 -20.97
C ILE A 68 29.28 25.51 -20.97
N PHE A 69 29.81 25.97 -22.10
CA PHE A 69 31.23 26.24 -22.29
C PHE A 69 31.49 27.75 -22.46
N ASP A 70 32.66 28.21 -22.06
CA ASP A 70 33.18 29.52 -22.45
C ASP A 70 33.73 29.50 -23.89
N ARG A 71 34.13 30.68 -24.39
CA ARG A 71 34.74 30.83 -25.73
C ARG A 71 36.05 30.03 -25.93
N ALA A 72 36.69 29.58 -24.85
CA ALA A 72 37.91 28.79 -24.87
C ALA A 72 37.63 27.29 -24.64
N GLY A 73 36.36 26.87 -24.64
CA GLY A 73 35.96 25.48 -24.44
C GLY A 73 36.01 25.00 -22.97
N ARG A 74 36.13 25.90 -21.99
CA ARG A 74 36.11 25.54 -20.57
C ARG A 74 34.69 25.44 -20.05
N VAL A 75 34.41 24.42 -19.24
CA VAL A 75 33.09 24.21 -18.65
C VAL A 75 32.76 25.33 -17.66
N LEU A 76 31.65 26.04 -17.89
CA LEU A 76 31.08 27.04 -16.98
C LEU A 76 29.97 26.46 -16.11
N ALA A 77 29.18 25.53 -16.65
CA ALA A 77 28.13 24.83 -15.91
C ALA A 77 27.82 23.47 -16.54
N HIS A 78 27.54 22.48 -15.71
CA HIS A 78 27.03 21.16 -16.11
C HIS A 78 26.04 20.65 -15.05
N ASP A 79 25.19 19.70 -15.42
CA ASP A 79 24.33 19.01 -14.45
C ASP A 79 25.17 18.01 -13.63
N VAL A 80 24.93 17.98 -12.31
CA VAL A 80 25.51 16.99 -11.39
C VAL A 80 24.36 16.21 -10.75
N PRO A 81 24.41 14.86 -10.72
CA PRO A 81 23.40 14.07 -10.04
C PRO A 81 23.33 14.42 -8.55
N ALA A 82 22.11 14.63 -8.04
CA ALA A 82 21.86 14.84 -6.62
C ALA A 82 21.00 13.68 -6.08
N HIS A 83 21.57 12.86 -5.20
CA HIS A 83 20.89 11.71 -4.61
C HIS A 83 20.45 12.02 -3.19
N ASP A 84 19.18 11.76 -2.86
CA ASP A 84 18.66 11.91 -1.50
C ASP A 84 18.24 10.54 -0.95
N ILE A 85 18.65 10.24 0.29
CA ILE A 85 18.23 9.02 0.99
C ILE A 85 17.03 9.35 1.86
N VAL A 86 15.87 8.82 1.51
CA VAL A 86 14.59 9.07 2.18
C VAL A 86 13.96 7.78 2.70
N LEU A 87 13.38 7.85 3.90
CA LEU A 87 12.55 6.79 4.46
C LEU A 87 11.07 7.11 4.24
N LEU A 88 10.36 6.15 3.67
CA LEU A 88 8.90 6.21 3.54
C LEU A 88 8.23 6.16 4.93
N PRO A 89 7.06 6.78 5.10
CA PRO A 89 6.29 6.66 6.32
C PRO A 89 6.00 5.19 6.65
N ALA A 90 6.31 4.82 7.89
CA ALA A 90 6.11 3.47 8.42
C ALA A 90 5.85 3.56 9.94
N PRO A 91 5.42 2.45 10.59
CA PRO A 91 5.35 2.38 12.05
C PRO A 91 6.68 2.75 12.71
N GLU A 92 6.63 3.36 13.90
CA GLU A 92 7.83 3.89 14.58
C GLU A 92 8.91 2.82 14.75
N ASP A 93 8.54 1.63 15.23
CA ASP A 93 9.47 0.50 15.41
C ASP A 93 10.20 0.10 14.13
N SER A 94 9.49 0.13 13.00
CA SER A 94 10.08 -0.16 11.68
C SER A 94 11.08 0.90 11.24
N ILE A 95 10.80 2.17 11.54
CA ILE A 95 11.72 3.28 11.23
C ILE A 95 12.96 3.20 12.12
N LEU A 96 12.78 2.97 13.42
CA LEU A 96 13.90 2.82 14.36
C LEU A 96 14.80 1.64 13.97
N ALA A 97 14.22 0.50 13.60
CA ALA A 97 14.97 -0.66 13.13
C ALA A 97 15.69 -0.43 11.79
N ARG A 98 15.15 0.42 10.90
CA ARG A 98 15.82 0.81 9.64
C ARG A 98 16.94 1.80 9.92
N LEU A 99 16.71 2.82 10.74
CA LEU A 99 17.72 3.79 11.12
C LEU A 99 18.89 3.15 11.87
N GLY A 100 18.64 2.17 12.74
CA GLY A 100 19.70 1.42 13.41
C GLY A 100 20.61 0.64 12.45
N ARG A 101 20.08 0.18 11.31
CA ARG A 101 20.86 -0.50 10.26
C ARG A 101 21.57 0.48 9.33
N LEU A 102 20.90 1.58 8.98
CA LEU A 102 21.42 2.58 8.04
C LEU A 102 22.46 3.51 8.66
N ALA A 103 22.30 3.87 9.94
CA ALA A 103 23.20 4.78 10.63
C ALA A 103 24.69 4.37 10.58
N PRO A 104 25.08 3.12 10.87
CA PRO A 104 26.49 2.72 10.78
C PRO A 104 27.02 2.68 9.33
N VAL A 105 26.18 2.26 8.37
CA VAL A 105 26.55 2.17 6.95
C VAL A 105 26.78 3.56 6.35
N LEU A 106 25.96 4.53 6.75
CA LEU A 106 25.99 5.90 6.27
C LEU A 106 26.80 6.85 7.17
N GLY A 107 27.48 6.32 8.20
CA GLY A 107 28.30 7.12 9.13
C GLY A 107 27.52 8.22 9.87
N LEU A 108 26.24 8.00 10.17
CA LEU A 108 25.39 9.00 10.82
C LEU A 108 25.75 9.15 12.30
N ASP A 109 25.99 10.40 12.72
CA ASP A 109 26.13 10.77 14.14
C ASP A 109 24.84 10.45 14.93
N PRO A 110 24.94 9.86 16.14
CA PRO A 110 23.80 9.68 17.05
C PRO A 110 22.90 10.92 17.22
N LEU A 111 23.47 12.13 17.30
CA LEU A 111 22.71 13.39 17.38
C LEU A 111 21.89 13.66 16.12
N ARG A 112 22.39 13.23 14.95
CA ARG A 112 21.66 13.33 13.69
C ARG A 112 20.47 12.36 13.68
N VAL A 113 20.68 11.12 14.14
CA VAL A 113 19.62 10.11 14.25
C VAL A 113 18.51 10.58 15.20
N GLN A 114 18.87 11.16 16.35
CA GLN A 114 17.89 11.71 17.30
C GLN A 114 17.03 12.82 16.66
N ARG A 115 17.66 13.79 15.97
CA ARG A 115 16.91 14.85 15.26
C ARG A 115 15.96 14.31 14.19
N ILE A 116 16.35 13.22 13.52
CA ILE A 116 15.52 12.53 12.52
C ILE A 116 14.29 11.90 13.21
N ILE A 117 14.49 11.23 14.35
CA ILE A 117 13.40 10.63 15.15
C ILE A 117 12.46 11.71 15.69
N GLU A 118 12.99 12.82 16.20
CA GLU A 118 12.17 13.94 16.69
C GLU A 118 11.33 14.58 15.58
N ARG A 119 11.91 14.77 14.38
CA ARG A 119 11.15 15.26 13.22
C ARG A 119 10.02 14.31 12.88
N ARG A 120 10.27 13.00 12.90
CA ARG A 120 9.26 11.98 12.63
C ARG A 120 8.11 12.02 13.64
N ARG A 121 8.42 12.21 14.92
CA ARG A 121 7.39 12.32 15.99
C ARG A 121 6.50 13.54 15.82
N ARG A 122 7.05 14.66 15.32
CA ARG A 122 6.25 15.86 15.01
C ARG A 122 5.38 15.69 13.77
N ASP A 123 5.88 14.97 12.76
CA ASP A 123 5.13 14.73 11.52
C ASP A 123 5.25 13.26 11.04
N PRO A 124 4.36 12.39 11.53
CA PRO A 124 4.33 10.99 11.15
C PRO A 124 3.69 10.73 9.77
N GLY A 125 3.27 11.76 9.03
CA GLY A 125 2.76 11.58 7.66
C GLY A 125 3.84 11.73 6.59
N GLN A 126 4.93 12.44 6.89
CA GLN A 126 5.89 12.87 5.87
C GLN A 126 7.03 11.90 5.60
N LEU A 127 7.56 12.00 4.37
CA LEU A 127 8.83 11.40 3.97
C LEU A 127 9.95 11.91 4.88
N LEU A 128 10.75 10.99 5.38
CA LEU A 128 11.81 11.31 6.33
C LEU A 128 13.17 11.29 5.63
N THR A 129 13.69 12.47 5.31
CA THR A 129 15.03 12.59 4.69
C THR A 129 16.11 12.29 5.71
N VAL A 130 16.92 11.27 5.42
CA VAL A 130 18.05 10.82 6.25
C VAL A 130 19.31 11.60 5.88
N ILE A 131 19.67 11.55 4.59
CA ILE A 131 20.79 12.30 3.98
C ILE A 131 20.26 13.07 2.78
N ARG A 132 20.72 14.31 2.64
CA ARG A 132 20.55 15.13 1.43
C ARG A 132 21.86 15.16 0.67
N ASN A 133 21.83 15.11 -0.66
CA ASN A 133 23.01 15.06 -1.52
C ASN A 133 24.00 13.97 -1.05
N ALA A 134 23.50 12.75 -0.88
CA ALA A 134 24.32 11.57 -0.61
C ALA A 134 25.39 11.43 -1.69
N SER A 135 26.62 11.15 -1.27
CA SER A 135 27.70 10.88 -2.21
C SER A 135 27.46 9.56 -2.93
N ASP A 136 28.05 9.39 -4.11
CA ASP A 136 27.94 8.12 -4.86
C ASP A 136 28.47 6.93 -4.03
N LEU A 137 29.44 7.16 -3.14
CA LEU A 137 29.94 6.16 -2.20
C LEU A 137 28.91 5.78 -1.13
N ASP A 138 28.09 6.72 -0.67
CA ASP A 138 27.04 6.45 0.31
C ASP A 138 25.89 5.69 -0.33
N VAL A 139 25.57 6.01 -1.59
CA VAL A 139 24.58 5.27 -2.39
C VAL A 139 25.06 3.85 -2.67
N ALA A 140 26.34 3.67 -3.01
CA ALA A 140 26.92 2.36 -3.34
C ALA A 140 27.02 1.40 -2.14
N ARG A 141 26.92 1.90 -0.90
CA ARG A 141 26.97 1.09 0.33
C ARG A 141 25.61 0.56 0.78
N LEU A 142 24.51 1.04 0.19
CA LEU A 142 23.14 0.64 0.49
C LEU A 142 22.71 -0.62 -0.28
#